data_AF-A0A2D5MUY4-F1
#
_entry.id   AF-A0A2D5MUY4-F1
#
_cell.length_a   1.000
_cell.length_b   1.000
_cell.length_c   1.000
_cell.angle_alpha   90.00
_cell.angle_beta   90.00
_cell.angle_gamma   90.00
#
_symmetry.space_group_name_H-M   'P 1'
#
loop_
_entity.id
_entity.type
_entity.pdbx_description
1 polymer ?
#
loop_
_entity_poly.entity_id
_entity_poly.type
_entity_poly.pdbx_seq_one_letter_code
_entity_poly.pdbx_strand_id
1 'polypeptide(L)'
;MKRTTSSKRCNYVLEKLKLHYSGTSYCNCFEPPWLCPEVEECVWKPESNKSKQFTNAVNTWIDLSKKTNNLFIKKQLYEWLDMNHANILAVDRGLYPVERFFPLEKKGIFNTFLGRIIMEILPPCKNTKGKNKILHLLSKACPKRCQIRNLKEIVLQYATEDDQTYLFLLEVMKKSLLGKYNHCKVQLQFEGRHVFYQMFSYQISQKSFFLKWFENGNHQIFLFFCLKEYLCDAVRQVKTVYDYIEKHWKWSIFDKQVVKSMDNCRKILNTISEREYNLLHVSDWISSIESFLLQVSKQHIKLFRTTNAMGYISKLKVNLNKYIISEDLNVDIRQDVSRFLWEITQRTTDKNVFYYALEVLGLEREVVEKVKNEIFCALDYKMLSPNDLFTLKEFCRVIELHKSTYNFVLPKHYYDKQVLSLKKRENKNNQAIGYICFICNDIKFFLTKLSDSSRHSNKLARGSLRVVVDNDISCCHENNLKFVCGKKPERHVKNSKKKWKNDKKALTRKLLKEKQRNFLSKQCIQTPLQEIDLLGHAIQFNNKMIMLCSSCGNVCMLDPESFKYSVNINCKVCHVSPRDICIKCNTETTCNKILVYNQRRTKFHKAPMCNNCTNVYAQKQPVVI
;
A
#
# COMPACT_ATOMS: atom_id res chain seq x y z
N MET A 1 38.62 -29.79 0.43
CA MET A 1 37.33 -29.17 0.03
C MET A 1 36.78 -28.33 1.19
N LYS A 2 36.57 -27.02 1.02
CA LYS A 2 36.01 -26.17 2.09
C LYS A 2 34.58 -26.62 2.39
N ARG A 3 34.31 -27.01 3.65
CA ARG A 3 32.96 -27.36 4.13
C ARG A 3 31.97 -26.24 3.80
N THR A 4 30.89 -26.58 3.09
CA THR A 4 29.80 -25.65 2.73
C THR A 4 29.15 -25.05 3.99
N THR A 5 28.53 -23.88 3.86
CA THR A 5 27.83 -23.20 4.95
C THR A 5 26.69 -24.03 5.55
N SER A 6 26.10 -24.96 4.78
CA SER A 6 25.10 -25.91 5.27
C SER A 6 25.68 -26.92 6.26
N SER A 7 26.86 -27.51 5.99
CA SER A 7 27.46 -28.49 6.90
C SER A 7 27.95 -27.86 8.19
N LYS A 8 28.44 -26.61 8.16
CA LYS A 8 28.79 -25.85 9.37
C LYS A 8 27.57 -25.58 10.26
N ARG A 9 26.42 -25.26 9.67
CA ARG A 9 25.19 -24.99 10.42
C ARG A 9 24.59 -26.27 11.02
N CYS A 10 24.60 -27.38 10.29
CA CYS A 10 24.20 -28.68 10.83
C CYS A 10 25.08 -29.09 12.02
N ASN A 11 26.40 -28.89 11.93
CA ASN A 11 27.31 -29.18 13.03
C ASN A 11 27.04 -28.30 14.26
N TYR A 12 26.80 -27.00 14.06
CA TYR A 12 26.47 -26.10 15.18
C TYR A 12 25.17 -26.49 15.90
N VAL A 13 24.14 -26.88 15.15
CA VAL A 13 22.85 -27.33 15.72
C VAL A 13 23.05 -28.60 16.55
N LEU A 14 23.78 -29.57 15.99
CA LEU A 14 24.10 -30.83 16.64
C LEU A 14 24.92 -30.59 17.93
N GLU A 15 25.94 -29.73 17.87
CA GLU A 15 26.74 -29.34 19.04
C GLU A 15 25.88 -28.69 20.12
N LYS A 16 24.92 -27.83 19.76
CA LYS A 16 24.01 -27.22 20.74
C LYS A 16 23.05 -28.22 21.37
N LEU A 17 22.56 -29.21 20.61
CA LEU A 17 21.76 -30.30 21.16
C LEU A 17 22.58 -31.16 22.13
N LYS A 18 23.79 -31.57 21.73
CA LYS A 18 24.71 -32.33 22.60
C LYS A 18 25.07 -31.58 23.87
N LEU A 19 25.38 -30.29 23.76
CA LEU A 19 25.70 -29.46 24.91
C LEU A 19 24.51 -29.35 25.86
N HIS A 20 23.29 -29.16 25.33
CA HIS A 20 22.08 -29.02 26.14
C HIS A 20 21.72 -30.30 26.90
N TYR A 21 21.97 -31.47 26.29
CA TYR A 21 21.70 -32.78 26.88
C TYR A 21 22.95 -33.48 27.42
N SER A 22 24.05 -32.74 27.60
CA SER A 22 25.30 -33.28 28.14
C SER A 22 25.07 -33.79 29.56
N GLY A 23 25.61 -34.97 29.87
CA GLY A 23 25.42 -35.62 31.18
C GLY A 23 24.04 -36.26 31.39
N THR A 24 23.17 -36.27 30.37
CA THR A 24 21.88 -36.99 30.41
C THR A 24 21.93 -38.28 29.60
N SER A 25 20.96 -39.17 29.81
CA SER A 25 20.77 -40.38 28.98
C SER A 25 20.54 -40.09 27.49
N TYR A 26 20.25 -38.83 27.12
CA TYR A 26 19.96 -38.40 25.76
C TYR A 26 21.17 -37.85 24.99
N CYS A 27 22.35 -37.76 25.61
CA CYS A 27 23.54 -37.16 24.98
C CYS A 27 23.93 -37.86 23.66
N ASN A 28 23.72 -39.18 23.58
CA ASN A 28 24.06 -40.03 22.44
C ASN A 28 22.89 -40.19 21.44
N CYS A 29 21.72 -39.61 21.71
CA CYS A 29 20.57 -39.72 20.79
C CYS A 29 20.86 -39.04 19.45
N PHE A 30 21.62 -37.94 19.44
CA PHE A 30 21.75 -37.07 18.27
C PHE A 30 22.74 -37.55 17.21
N GLU A 31 23.41 -38.70 17.42
CA GLU A 31 24.37 -39.28 16.46
C GLU A 31 23.89 -40.65 15.97
N PRO A 32 24.05 -40.97 14.67
CA PRO A 32 23.83 -42.33 14.18
C PRO A 32 24.74 -43.32 14.93
N PRO A 33 24.24 -44.48 15.38
CA PRO A 33 22.99 -45.13 15.01
C PRO A 33 21.72 -44.75 15.82
N TRP A 34 21.66 -43.56 16.43
CA TRP A 34 20.55 -43.05 17.27
C TRP A 34 20.26 -43.98 18.45
N LEU A 35 21.20 -44.02 19.40
CA LEU A 35 21.07 -44.80 20.63
C LEU A 35 20.11 -44.09 21.61
N CYS A 36 18.82 -44.23 21.33
CA CYS A 36 17.77 -43.59 22.10
C CYS A 36 17.33 -44.50 23.26
N PRO A 37 17.18 -43.97 24.49
CA PRO A 37 16.56 -44.73 25.58
C PRO A 37 15.11 -45.08 25.24
N GLU A 38 14.54 -46.12 25.85
CA GLU A 38 13.11 -46.39 25.73
C GLU A 38 12.31 -45.27 26.41
N VAL A 39 11.27 -44.78 25.72
CA VAL A 39 10.40 -43.71 26.21
C VAL A 39 9.23 -44.34 26.98
N GLU A 40 8.94 -43.83 28.17
CA GLU A 40 7.85 -44.32 29.04
C GLU A 40 6.48 -44.30 28.33
N GLU A 41 6.20 -43.24 27.58
CA GLU A 41 4.96 -43.08 26.81
C GLU A 41 5.27 -42.79 25.33
N CYS A 42 4.98 -43.76 24.46
CA CYS A 42 5.06 -43.57 23.02
C CYS A 42 3.82 -42.84 22.51
N VAL A 43 4.01 -41.61 22.03
CA VAL A 43 2.95 -40.81 21.39
C VAL A 43 2.65 -41.34 19.99
N TRP A 44 3.69 -41.66 19.21
CA TRP A 44 3.54 -42.22 17.87
C TRP A 44 3.65 -43.75 17.91
N LYS A 45 2.59 -44.42 17.47
CA LYS A 45 2.48 -45.89 17.46
C LYS A 45 2.13 -46.36 16.04
N PRO A 46 3.13 -46.55 15.16
CA PRO A 46 2.87 -47.02 13.80
C PRO A 46 2.30 -48.44 13.80
N GLU A 47 1.41 -48.75 12.85
CA GLU A 47 0.81 -50.09 12.70
C GLU A 47 1.87 -51.15 12.35
N SER A 48 2.91 -50.77 11.59
CA SER A 48 4.00 -51.66 11.22
C SER A 48 5.26 -51.38 12.04
N ASN A 49 5.74 -52.37 12.80
CA ASN A 49 6.91 -52.21 13.68
C ASN A 49 8.24 -52.54 12.98
N LYS A 50 8.31 -52.36 11.65
CA LYS A 50 9.46 -52.79 10.81
C LYS A 50 10.78 -52.09 11.15
N SER A 51 10.75 -50.95 11.85
CA SER A 51 11.94 -50.24 12.33
C SER A 51 11.78 -49.76 13.77
N LYS A 52 11.92 -50.66 14.75
CA LYS A 52 11.84 -50.34 16.19
C LYS A 52 12.79 -49.19 16.58
N GLN A 53 13.99 -49.14 15.99
CA GLN A 53 14.97 -48.08 16.26
C GLN A 53 14.50 -46.70 15.78
N PHE A 54 13.96 -46.59 14.56
CA PHE A 54 13.43 -45.32 14.05
C PHE A 54 12.20 -44.86 14.83
N THR A 55 11.28 -45.79 15.15
CA THR A 55 10.13 -45.50 16.01
C THR A 55 10.54 -44.99 17.38
N ASN A 56 11.56 -45.60 17.99
CA ASN A 56 12.08 -45.14 19.28
C ASN A 56 12.75 -43.77 19.17
N ALA A 57 13.50 -43.51 18.10
CA ALA A 57 14.10 -42.21 17.84
C ALA A 57 13.05 -41.11 17.68
N VAL A 58 12.01 -41.34 16.88
CA VAL A 58 10.91 -40.36 16.70
C VAL A 58 10.22 -40.07 18.03
N ASN A 59 9.85 -41.09 18.80
CA ASN A 59 9.23 -40.91 20.11
C ASN A 59 10.14 -40.19 21.10
N THR A 60 11.45 -40.44 21.06
CA THR A 60 12.43 -39.73 21.88
C THR A 60 12.46 -38.24 21.55
N TRP A 61 12.41 -37.86 20.27
CA TRP A 61 12.37 -36.45 19.88
C TRP A 61 11.06 -35.77 20.28
N ILE A 62 9.95 -36.50 20.21
CA ILE A 62 8.64 -36.02 20.69
C ILE A 62 8.73 -35.74 22.19
N ASP A 63 9.20 -36.68 22.99
CA ASP A 63 9.36 -36.55 24.44
C ASP A 63 10.28 -35.37 24.82
N LEU A 64 11.47 -35.29 24.20
CA LEU A 64 12.41 -34.20 24.43
C LEU A 64 11.82 -32.83 24.06
N SER A 65 10.98 -32.76 23.01
CA SER A 65 10.29 -31.52 22.61
C SER A 65 9.22 -31.07 23.61
N LYS A 66 8.64 -32.01 24.38
CA LYS A 66 7.69 -31.74 25.46
C LYS A 66 8.44 -31.30 26.73
N LYS A 67 9.57 -31.93 27.06
CA LYS A 67 10.37 -31.67 28.28
C LYS A 67 11.24 -30.40 28.24
N THR A 68 11.70 -29.96 27.06
CA THR A 68 12.58 -28.79 26.99
C THR A 68 11.82 -27.46 27.06
N ASN A 69 12.26 -26.57 27.96
CA ASN A 69 11.80 -25.18 28.03
C ASN A 69 12.57 -24.24 27.10
N ASN A 70 13.67 -24.71 26.51
CA ASN A 70 14.49 -23.89 25.62
C ASN A 70 13.87 -23.85 24.20
N LEU A 71 13.33 -22.69 23.83
CA LEU A 71 12.67 -22.48 22.54
C LEU A 71 13.57 -22.80 21.33
N PHE A 72 14.87 -22.51 21.41
CA PHE A 72 15.80 -22.83 20.33
C PHE A 72 15.92 -24.35 20.17
N ILE A 73 16.17 -25.07 21.27
CA ILE A 73 16.29 -26.54 21.28
C ILE A 73 15.00 -27.18 20.79
N LYS A 74 13.85 -26.74 21.31
CA LYS A 74 12.53 -27.18 20.87
C LYS A 74 12.32 -27.02 19.37
N LYS A 75 12.72 -25.87 18.81
CA LYS A 75 12.64 -25.61 17.37
C LYS A 75 13.51 -26.58 16.57
N GLN A 76 14.70 -26.91 17.05
CA GLN A 76 15.59 -27.86 16.37
C GLN A 76 15.08 -29.30 16.43
N LEU A 77 14.48 -29.72 17.54
CA LEU A 77 13.84 -31.03 17.66
C LEU A 77 12.66 -31.15 16.67
N TYR A 78 11.80 -30.13 16.58
CA TYR A 78 10.73 -30.12 15.58
C TYR A 78 11.24 -30.03 14.14
N GLU A 79 12.33 -29.31 13.87
CA GLU A 79 12.93 -29.26 12.55
C GLU A 79 13.43 -30.64 12.11
N TRP A 80 13.99 -31.44 13.02
CA TRP A 80 14.33 -32.84 12.76
C TRP A 80 13.09 -33.70 12.45
N LEU A 81 12.02 -33.56 13.24
CA LEU A 81 10.76 -34.27 12.99
C LEU A 81 10.15 -33.89 11.63
N ASP A 82 10.24 -32.62 11.26
CA ASP A 82 9.78 -32.11 9.97
C ASP A 82 10.61 -32.69 8.80
N MET A 83 11.94 -32.75 8.93
CA MET A 83 12.82 -33.33 7.90
C MET A 83 12.58 -34.83 7.69
N ASN A 84 12.25 -35.56 8.76
CA ASN A 84 12.00 -36.99 8.71
C ASN A 84 10.52 -37.35 8.49
N HIS A 85 9.65 -36.36 8.31
CA HIS A 85 8.21 -36.61 8.30
C HIS A 85 7.76 -37.52 7.15
N ALA A 86 8.40 -37.43 5.98
CA ALA A 86 8.13 -38.34 4.87
C ALA A 86 8.40 -39.81 5.24
N ASN A 87 9.46 -40.06 6.01
CA ASN A 87 9.79 -41.40 6.52
C ASN A 87 8.78 -41.86 7.56
N ILE A 88 8.33 -40.97 8.45
CA ILE A 88 7.27 -41.24 9.44
C ILE A 88 5.99 -41.69 8.72
N LEU A 89 5.56 -40.95 7.69
CA LEU A 89 4.39 -41.30 6.89
C LEU A 89 4.53 -42.61 6.10
N ALA A 90 5.74 -42.91 5.62
CA ALA A 90 6.03 -44.17 4.94
C ALA A 90 5.94 -45.38 5.90
N VAL A 91 6.34 -45.20 7.17
CA VAL A 91 6.21 -46.25 8.19
C VAL A 91 4.74 -46.51 8.54
N ASP A 92 3.91 -45.46 8.62
CA ASP A 92 2.48 -45.59 8.92
C ASP A 92 1.66 -46.23 7.79
N ARG A 93 2.02 -46.00 6.52
CA ARG A 93 1.21 -46.41 5.36
C ARG A 93 1.86 -47.43 4.42
N GLY A 94 3.07 -47.91 4.74
CA GLY A 94 3.82 -48.85 3.90
C GLY A 94 4.54 -48.21 2.69
N LEU A 95 4.91 -49.03 1.70
CA LEU A 95 5.68 -48.64 0.48
C LEU A 95 4.88 -47.70 -0.44
N TYR A 96 4.61 -46.47 0.01
CA TYR A 96 4.22 -45.39 -0.86
C TYR A 96 5.48 -44.76 -1.47
N PRO A 97 5.48 -44.43 -2.78
CA PRO A 97 6.65 -43.84 -3.41
C PRO A 97 6.97 -42.50 -2.75
N VAL A 98 8.13 -42.45 -2.07
CA VAL A 98 8.66 -41.27 -1.37
C VAL A 98 8.81 -40.08 -2.32
N GLU A 99 8.93 -40.35 -3.62
CA GLU A 99 8.99 -39.36 -4.71
C GLU A 99 7.78 -38.41 -4.78
N ARG A 100 6.62 -38.77 -4.20
CA ARG A 100 5.44 -37.88 -4.15
C ARG A 100 5.44 -36.90 -2.99
N PHE A 101 6.37 -36.99 -2.04
CA PHE A 101 6.41 -36.05 -0.92
C PHE A 101 6.96 -34.69 -1.39
N PHE A 102 6.09 -33.70 -1.41
CA PHE A 102 6.46 -32.32 -1.70
C PHE A 102 7.54 -31.87 -0.69
N PRO A 103 8.76 -31.51 -1.13
CA PRO A 103 9.78 -31.04 -0.20
C PRO A 103 9.26 -29.80 0.54
N LEU A 104 9.43 -29.84 1.86
CA LEU A 104 8.79 -28.98 2.84
C LEU A 104 9.12 -27.49 2.73
N GLU A 105 10.21 -27.14 2.06
CA GLU A 105 10.61 -25.75 1.86
C GLU A 105 11.25 -25.54 0.49
N LYS A 106 10.49 -25.01 -0.47
CA LYS A 106 11.09 -24.34 -1.63
C LYS A 106 11.52 -22.94 -1.22
N LYS A 107 12.68 -22.83 -0.55
CA LYS A 107 13.26 -21.53 -0.11
C LYS A 107 13.32 -20.47 -1.21
N GLY A 108 13.40 -20.88 -2.47
CA GLY A 108 13.40 -19.99 -3.64
C GLY A 108 12.13 -19.13 -3.79
N ILE A 109 10.96 -19.63 -3.40
CA ILE A 109 9.69 -18.91 -3.63
C ILE A 109 9.64 -17.64 -2.77
N PHE A 110 9.98 -17.71 -1.48
CA PHE A 110 9.87 -16.58 -0.56
C PHE A 110 10.91 -15.47 -0.81
N ASN A 111 12.16 -15.86 -1.04
CA ASN A 111 13.26 -14.90 -1.21
C ASN A 111 13.07 -14.02 -2.47
N THR A 112 12.38 -14.55 -3.49
CA THR A 112 12.11 -13.84 -4.75
C THR A 112 11.17 -12.65 -4.55
N PHE A 113 10.28 -12.68 -3.54
CA PHE A 113 9.28 -11.63 -3.33
C PHE A 113 9.70 -10.56 -2.34
N LEU A 114 10.73 -10.77 -1.53
CA LEU A 114 11.11 -9.83 -0.47
C LEU A 114 11.37 -8.41 -1.02
N GLY A 115 12.20 -8.29 -2.06
CA GLY A 115 12.47 -7.00 -2.71
C GLY A 115 11.23 -6.36 -3.33
N ARG A 116 10.32 -7.16 -3.91
CA ARG A 116 9.08 -6.66 -4.52
C ARG A 116 8.04 -6.25 -3.48
N ILE A 117 7.95 -6.93 -2.34
CA ILE A 117 7.11 -6.53 -1.22
C ILE A 117 7.51 -5.12 -0.76
N ILE A 118 8.83 -4.87 -0.65
CA ILE A 118 9.36 -3.57 -0.24
C ILE A 118 9.02 -2.48 -1.26
N MET A 119 9.19 -2.74 -2.55
CA MET A 119 8.96 -1.70 -3.59
C MET A 119 7.49 -1.47 -3.93
N GLU A 120 6.66 -2.51 -3.89
CA GLU A 120 5.31 -2.47 -4.47
C GLU A 120 4.18 -2.51 -3.45
N ILE A 121 4.45 -3.08 -2.27
CA ILE A 121 3.46 -3.20 -1.19
C ILE A 121 3.68 -2.13 -0.12
N LEU A 122 4.93 -1.70 0.07
CA LEU A 122 5.34 -0.78 1.13
C LEU A 122 5.78 0.56 0.52
N PRO A 123 5.30 1.71 1.02
CA PRO A 123 4.24 1.85 2.01
C PRO A 123 2.89 1.37 1.45
N PRO A 124 1.89 1.04 2.29
CA PRO A 124 0.66 0.35 1.88
C PRO A 124 -0.05 1.00 0.66
N CYS A 125 0.27 0.58 -0.57
CA CYS A 125 -0.16 1.24 -1.80
C CYS A 125 -1.58 0.86 -2.23
N LYS A 126 -2.34 1.80 -2.82
CA LYS A 126 -3.76 1.59 -3.22
C LYS A 126 -3.95 0.89 -4.57
N ASN A 127 -2.92 0.91 -5.43
CA ASN A 127 -3.02 0.42 -6.81
C ASN A 127 -2.02 -0.70 -7.08
N THR A 128 -2.43 -1.94 -6.82
CA THR A 128 -1.74 -3.17 -7.28
C THR A 128 -2.55 -3.94 -8.31
N LYS A 129 -3.76 -3.47 -8.69
CA LYS A 129 -4.57 -4.08 -9.74
C LYS A 129 -3.82 -4.02 -11.07
N GLY A 130 -3.44 -5.19 -11.61
CA GLY A 130 -2.64 -5.34 -12.83
C GLY A 130 -1.18 -5.77 -12.61
N LYS A 131 -0.74 -5.97 -11.36
CA LYS A 131 0.60 -6.47 -11.02
C LYS A 131 0.53 -7.91 -10.49
N ASN A 132 1.71 -8.53 -10.31
CA ASN A 132 1.91 -9.90 -9.85
C ASN A 132 0.86 -10.37 -8.81
N LYS A 133 0.23 -11.52 -9.06
CA LYS A 133 -0.91 -12.07 -8.31
C LYS A 133 -0.63 -12.22 -6.80
N ILE A 134 0.56 -12.71 -6.45
CA ILE A 134 1.03 -12.85 -5.06
C ILE A 134 1.13 -11.48 -4.37
N LEU A 135 1.70 -10.48 -5.05
CA LEU A 135 1.80 -9.13 -4.49
C LEU A 135 0.42 -8.49 -4.27
N HIS A 136 -0.54 -8.75 -5.16
CA HIS A 136 -1.91 -8.30 -4.94
C HIS A 136 -2.53 -8.98 -3.70
N LEU A 137 -2.37 -10.29 -3.51
CA LEU A 137 -2.83 -11.00 -2.31
C LEU A 137 -2.19 -10.44 -1.02
N LEU A 138 -0.88 -10.19 -1.04
CA LEU A 138 -0.17 -9.60 0.10
C LEU A 138 -0.60 -8.14 0.35
N SER A 139 -0.92 -7.37 -0.69
CA SER A 139 -1.46 -6.01 -0.53
C SER A 139 -2.84 -6.00 0.14
N LYS A 140 -3.61 -7.11 0.03
CA LYS A 140 -4.85 -7.31 0.80
C LYS A 140 -4.54 -7.63 2.27
N ALA A 141 -3.48 -8.37 2.55
CA ALA A 141 -3.06 -8.69 3.93
C ALA A 141 -2.58 -7.45 4.71
N CYS A 142 -2.18 -6.38 4.03
CA CYS A 142 -1.87 -5.11 4.68
C CYS A 142 -3.00 -4.63 5.60
N PRO A 143 -2.68 -3.91 6.69
CA PRO A 143 -3.64 -3.50 7.71
C PRO A 143 -4.56 -2.35 7.27
N LYS A 144 -5.35 -2.58 6.21
CA LYS A 144 -6.35 -1.65 5.67
C LYS A 144 -7.76 -2.14 5.98
N ARG A 145 -8.73 -1.23 5.94
CA ARG A 145 -10.15 -1.59 6.07
C ARG A 145 -10.63 -2.42 4.87
N CYS A 146 -11.60 -3.30 5.13
CA CYS A 146 -12.38 -4.03 4.13
C CYS A 146 -11.57 -4.90 3.15
N GLN A 147 -10.37 -5.36 3.51
CA GLN A 147 -9.51 -6.09 2.57
C GLN A 147 -9.90 -7.55 2.34
N ILE A 148 -10.53 -8.20 3.33
CA ILE A 148 -10.97 -9.58 3.21
C ILE A 148 -12.16 -9.75 2.24
N ARG A 149 -12.87 -8.66 1.91
CA ARG A 149 -13.98 -8.73 0.95
C ARG A 149 -13.45 -9.23 -0.39
N ASN A 150 -14.09 -10.28 -0.90
CA ASN A 150 -13.76 -10.96 -2.15
C ASN A 150 -12.39 -11.66 -2.13
N LEU A 151 -11.74 -11.84 -0.97
CA LEU A 151 -10.47 -12.57 -0.90
C LEU A 151 -10.65 -14.01 -1.40
N LYS A 152 -11.78 -14.64 -1.06
CA LYS A 152 -12.15 -15.96 -1.55
C LYS A 152 -12.11 -16.04 -3.08
N GLU A 153 -12.84 -15.15 -3.76
CA GLU A 153 -12.90 -15.07 -5.23
C GLU A 153 -11.51 -14.85 -5.84
N ILE A 154 -10.73 -13.91 -5.27
CA ILE A 154 -9.39 -13.58 -5.77
C ILE A 154 -8.44 -14.78 -5.63
N VAL A 155 -8.48 -15.48 -4.49
CA VAL A 155 -7.65 -16.66 -4.25
C VAL A 155 -8.03 -17.79 -5.20
N LEU A 156 -9.33 -18.08 -5.36
CA LEU A 156 -9.80 -19.11 -6.28
C LEU A 156 -9.37 -18.81 -7.72
N GLN A 157 -9.56 -17.56 -8.17
CA GLN A 157 -9.12 -17.14 -9.50
C GLN A 157 -7.60 -17.29 -9.66
N TYR A 158 -6.81 -16.74 -8.73
CA TYR A 158 -5.36 -16.68 -8.90
C TYR A 158 -4.69 -18.02 -8.74
N ALA A 159 -5.13 -18.85 -7.78
CA ALA A 159 -4.64 -20.20 -7.64
C ALA A 159 -5.01 -21.02 -8.88
N THR A 160 -6.22 -20.87 -9.45
CA THR A 160 -6.61 -21.57 -10.70
C THR A 160 -5.69 -21.21 -11.86
N GLU A 161 -5.46 -19.91 -12.08
CA GLU A 161 -4.73 -19.41 -13.25
C GLU A 161 -3.18 -19.41 -13.11
N ASP A 162 -2.63 -19.50 -11.90
CA ASP A 162 -1.17 -19.38 -11.65
C ASP A 162 -0.67 -20.35 -10.58
N ASP A 163 0.12 -21.33 -11.00
CA ASP A 163 0.71 -22.35 -10.12
C ASP A 163 1.68 -21.78 -9.10
N GLN A 164 2.38 -20.69 -9.42
CA GLN A 164 3.26 -20.04 -8.44
C GLN A 164 2.46 -19.47 -7.28
N THR A 165 1.29 -18.86 -7.56
CA THR A 165 0.39 -18.38 -6.52
C THR A 165 -0.12 -19.54 -5.66
N TYR A 166 -0.57 -20.63 -6.27
CA TYR A 166 -1.00 -21.82 -5.53
C TYR A 166 0.10 -22.36 -4.59
N LEU A 167 1.30 -22.58 -5.12
CA LEU A 167 2.44 -23.06 -4.33
C LEU A 167 2.82 -22.09 -3.21
N PHE A 168 2.79 -20.79 -3.48
CA PHE A 168 3.02 -19.77 -2.46
C PHE A 168 2.01 -19.85 -1.31
N LEU A 169 0.72 -20.03 -1.61
CA LEU A 169 -0.32 -20.13 -0.59
C LEU A 169 -0.12 -21.37 0.30
N LEU A 170 0.22 -22.52 -0.29
CA LEU A 170 0.52 -23.72 0.47
C LEU A 170 1.70 -23.51 1.43
N GLU A 171 2.78 -22.92 0.95
CA GLU A 171 3.97 -22.69 1.77
C GLU A 171 3.72 -21.69 2.90
N VAL A 172 2.94 -20.63 2.63
CA VAL A 172 2.52 -19.67 3.67
C VAL A 172 1.66 -20.35 4.73
N MET A 173 0.68 -21.15 4.33
CA MET A 173 -0.18 -21.91 5.26
C MET A 173 0.64 -22.88 6.11
N LYS A 174 1.53 -23.67 5.50
CA LYS A 174 2.41 -24.60 6.21
C LYS A 174 3.27 -23.88 7.27
N LYS A 175 3.96 -22.81 6.88
CA LYS A 175 4.84 -22.07 7.80
C LYS A 175 4.08 -21.47 8.98
N SER A 176 2.88 -20.95 8.71
CA SER A 176 1.99 -20.39 9.73
C SER A 176 1.47 -21.46 10.69
N LEU A 177 0.95 -22.59 10.19
CA LEU A 177 0.43 -23.68 11.02
C LEU A 177 1.52 -24.31 11.88
N LEU A 178 2.67 -24.64 11.28
CA LEU A 178 3.78 -25.32 11.96
C LEU A 178 4.57 -24.39 12.90
N GLY A 179 4.39 -23.07 12.75
CA GLY A 179 5.11 -22.07 13.51
C GLY A 179 6.59 -21.98 13.18
N LYS A 180 6.92 -21.95 11.90
CA LYS A 180 8.31 -21.96 11.41
C LYS A 180 8.97 -20.58 11.37
N TYR A 181 8.20 -19.49 11.39
CA TYR A 181 8.77 -18.14 11.38
C TYR A 181 9.59 -17.89 12.65
N ASN A 182 10.58 -17.00 12.55
CA ASN A 182 11.51 -16.75 13.67
C ASN A 182 10.85 -16.04 14.85
N HIS A 183 9.75 -15.34 14.60
CA HIS A 183 9.03 -14.57 15.60
C HIS A 183 7.98 -15.38 16.39
N CYS A 184 7.73 -16.62 15.98
CA CYS A 184 6.73 -17.50 16.58
C CYS A 184 7.16 -17.95 17.98
N LYS A 185 6.25 -17.89 18.96
CA LYS A 185 6.49 -18.40 20.32
C LYS A 185 5.87 -19.76 20.55
N VAL A 186 4.82 -20.09 19.79
CA VAL A 186 4.14 -21.38 19.87
C VAL A 186 4.42 -22.15 18.59
N GLN A 187 4.82 -23.41 18.74
CA GLN A 187 4.98 -24.33 17.62
C GLN A 187 3.91 -25.40 17.74
N LEU A 188 3.49 -25.92 16.59
CA LEU A 188 2.59 -27.06 16.57
C LEU A 188 3.32 -28.29 17.12
N GLN A 189 2.65 -29.09 17.95
CA GLN A 189 3.19 -30.34 18.48
C GLN A 189 3.15 -31.46 17.44
N PHE A 190 3.76 -32.60 17.75
CA PHE A 190 3.92 -33.71 16.82
C PHE A 190 2.58 -34.22 16.27
N GLU A 191 1.62 -34.41 17.16
CA GLU A 191 0.28 -34.92 16.89
C GLU A 191 -0.38 -34.08 15.78
N GLY A 192 -0.37 -32.76 15.95
CA GLY A 192 -0.92 -31.86 14.93
C GLY A 192 -0.05 -31.71 13.69
N ARG A 193 1.28 -31.74 13.83
CA ARG A 193 2.18 -31.78 12.67
C ARG A 193 1.83 -32.94 11.78
N HIS A 194 1.71 -34.12 12.37
CA HIS A 194 1.41 -35.36 11.68
C HIS A 194 0.12 -35.28 10.87
N VAL A 195 -0.97 -34.82 11.48
CA VAL A 195 -2.26 -34.62 10.80
C VAL A 195 -2.14 -33.63 9.63
N PHE A 196 -1.54 -32.46 9.85
CA PHE A 196 -1.41 -31.47 8.78
C PHE A 196 -0.44 -31.91 7.68
N TYR A 197 0.60 -32.67 7.99
CA TYR A 197 1.48 -33.23 6.98
C TYR A 197 0.77 -34.25 6.11
N GLN A 198 -0.06 -35.10 6.69
CA GLN A 198 -0.93 -35.99 5.92
C GLN A 198 -1.86 -35.17 5.03
N MET A 199 -2.53 -34.14 5.56
CA MET A 199 -3.41 -33.25 4.81
C MET A 199 -2.68 -32.59 3.63
N PHE A 200 -1.50 -31.99 3.86
CA PHE A 200 -0.73 -31.31 2.81
C PHE A 200 -0.13 -32.26 1.78
N SER A 201 0.27 -33.46 2.19
CA SER A 201 0.93 -34.42 1.29
C SER A 201 -0.08 -35.19 0.43
N TYR A 202 -1.20 -35.60 1.02
CA TYR A 202 -2.15 -36.51 0.36
C TYR A 202 -3.39 -35.82 -0.22
N GLN A 203 -3.82 -34.69 0.34
CA GLN A 203 -5.07 -34.04 -0.07
C GLN A 203 -4.79 -32.69 -0.74
N ILE A 204 -4.23 -31.74 0.00
CA ILE A 204 -4.12 -30.34 -0.41
C ILE A 204 -3.00 -30.11 -1.45
N SER A 205 -2.06 -31.03 -1.60
CA SER A 205 -1.06 -31.03 -2.69
C SER A 205 -1.68 -31.14 -4.08
N GLN A 206 -2.92 -31.65 -4.17
CA GLN A 206 -3.70 -31.63 -5.40
C GLN A 206 -4.42 -30.29 -5.52
N LYS A 207 -4.07 -29.52 -6.55
CA LYS A 207 -4.63 -28.18 -6.81
C LYS A 207 -6.16 -28.18 -6.88
N SER A 208 -6.76 -29.16 -7.57
CA SER A 208 -8.22 -29.30 -7.68
C SER A 208 -8.89 -29.55 -6.33
N PHE A 209 -8.27 -30.36 -5.48
CA PHE A 209 -8.74 -30.60 -4.12
C PHE A 209 -8.62 -29.32 -3.27
N PHE A 210 -7.46 -28.65 -3.30
CA PHE A 210 -7.26 -27.39 -2.58
C PHE A 210 -8.32 -26.34 -2.94
N LEU A 211 -8.63 -26.16 -4.24
CA LEU A 211 -9.63 -25.21 -4.69
C LEU A 211 -11.02 -25.55 -4.12
N LYS A 212 -11.44 -26.82 -4.19
CA LYS A 212 -12.72 -27.28 -3.61
C LYS A 212 -12.76 -27.15 -2.09
N TRP A 213 -11.69 -27.55 -1.41
CA TRP A 213 -11.55 -27.44 0.05
C TRP A 213 -11.66 -25.99 0.51
N PHE A 214 -10.94 -25.07 -0.15
CA PHE A 214 -10.98 -23.65 0.17
C PHE A 214 -12.35 -23.02 -0.16
N GLU A 215 -12.98 -23.47 -1.26
CA GLU A 215 -14.31 -23.01 -1.64
C GLU A 215 -15.40 -23.44 -0.66
N ASN A 216 -15.43 -24.72 -0.30
CA ASN A 216 -16.48 -25.30 0.54
C ASN A 216 -16.32 -24.92 2.02
N GLY A 217 -15.10 -24.93 2.55
CA GLY A 217 -14.83 -24.64 3.96
C GLY A 217 -14.80 -23.15 4.31
N ASN A 218 -14.86 -22.27 3.31
CA ASN A 218 -14.81 -20.81 3.48
C ASN A 218 -13.57 -20.33 4.27
N HIS A 219 -12.42 -20.99 4.05
CA HIS A 219 -11.17 -20.76 4.81
C HIS A 219 -10.42 -19.46 4.51
N GLN A 220 -11.15 -18.45 4.01
CA GLN A 220 -10.58 -17.16 3.65
C GLN A 220 -9.99 -16.43 4.86
N ILE A 221 -10.57 -16.60 6.06
CA ILE A 221 -10.11 -15.88 7.25
C ILE A 221 -8.81 -16.48 7.76
N PHE A 222 -8.70 -17.80 7.79
CA PHE A 222 -7.46 -18.48 8.10
C PHE A 222 -6.33 -18.07 7.14
N LEU A 223 -6.57 -18.17 5.83
CA LEU A 223 -5.58 -17.79 4.82
C LEU A 223 -5.20 -16.32 4.92
N PHE A 224 -6.15 -15.44 5.23
CA PHE A 224 -5.88 -14.01 5.43
C PHE A 224 -4.89 -13.76 6.56
N PHE A 225 -4.98 -14.50 7.67
CA PHE A 225 -4.02 -14.37 8.76
C PHE A 225 -2.66 -15.01 8.46
N CYS A 226 -2.61 -16.11 7.71
CA CYS A 226 -1.34 -16.69 7.25
C CYS A 226 -0.57 -15.70 6.35
N LEU A 227 -1.27 -15.05 5.40
CA LEU A 227 -0.68 -14.00 4.56
C LEU A 227 -0.16 -12.80 5.38
N LYS A 228 -0.85 -12.44 6.47
CA LYS A 228 -0.41 -11.38 7.38
C LYS A 228 0.84 -11.76 8.16
N GLU A 229 0.88 -12.97 8.69
CA GLU A 229 2.02 -13.46 9.46
C GLU A 229 3.27 -13.52 8.56
N TYR A 230 3.11 -14.02 7.33
CA TYR A 230 4.15 -13.96 6.31
C TYR A 230 4.61 -12.52 6.03
N LEU A 231 3.69 -11.56 5.88
CA LEU A 231 4.04 -10.15 5.65
C LEU A 231 4.83 -9.56 6.84
N CYS A 232 4.46 -9.92 8.07
CA CYS A 232 5.20 -9.49 9.27
C CYS A 232 6.63 -10.05 9.27
N ASP A 233 6.79 -11.33 8.92
CA ASP A 233 8.10 -11.95 8.78
C ASP A 233 8.95 -11.28 7.70
N ALA A 234 8.37 -11.07 6.51
CA ALA A 234 9.05 -10.42 5.39
C ALA A 234 9.56 -9.02 5.75
N VAL A 235 8.75 -8.21 6.44
CA VAL A 235 9.19 -6.86 6.89
C VAL A 235 10.32 -6.96 7.92
N ARG A 236 10.27 -7.93 8.85
CA ARG A 236 11.33 -8.14 9.86
C ARG A 236 12.66 -8.58 9.26
N GLN A 237 12.64 -9.26 8.13
CA GLN A 237 13.88 -9.67 7.44
C GLN A 237 14.68 -8.46 6.91
N VAL A 238 14.06 -7.28 6.76
CA VAL A 238 14.74 -6.06 6.29
C VAL A 238 14.58 -4.94 7.31
N LYS A 239 15.57 -4.82 8.21
CA LYS A 239 15.59 -3.85 9.33
C LYS A 239 15.29 -2.41 8.89
N THR A 240 15.90 -1.93 7.82
CA THR A 240 15.69 -0.55 7.32
C THR A 240 14.24 -0.27 6.93
N VAL A 241 13.57 -1.27 6.35
CA VAL A 241 12.14 -1.18 5.99
C VAL A 241 11.27 -1.24 7.23
N TYR A 242 11.59 -2.12 8.18
CA TYR A 242 10.91 -2.17 9.47
C TYR A 242 10.97 -0.82 10.19
N ASP A 243 12.16 -0.23 10.33
CA ASP A 243 12.38 1.04 11.03
C ASP A 243 11.63 2.20 10.35
N TYR A 244 11.63 2.25 9.02
CA TYR A 244 10.85 3.23 8.24
C TYR A 244 9.35 3.09 8.50
N ILE A 245 8.81 1.86 8.42
CA ILE A 245 7.37 1.65 8.58
C ILE A 245 6.94 1.85 10.03
N GLU A 246 7.78 1.50 11.00
CA GLU A 246 7.52 1.73 12.42
C GLU A 246 7.35 3.22 12.70
N LYS A 247 8.28 4.05 12.19
CA LYS A 247 8.24 5.51 12.36
C LYS A 247 6.96 6.13 11.80
N HIS A 248 6.48 5.64 10.67
CA HIS A 248 5.37 6.27 9.94
C HIS A 248 3.98 5.67 10.25
N TRP A 249 3.90 4.39 10.64
CA TRP A 249 2.64 3.67 10.83
C TRP A 249 2.56 2.82 12.12
N LYS A 250 3.54 2.83 13.02
CA LYS A 250 3.56 2.02 14.25
C LYS A 250 3.29 0.53 13.97
N TRP A 251 4.04 -0.01 13.01
CA TRP A 251 3.93 -1.39 12.52
C TRP A 251 3.94 -2.45 13.62
N SER A 252 4.71 -2.23 14.68
CA SER A 252 4.86 -3.10 15.84
C SER A 252 3.54 -3.48 16.49
N ILE A 253 2.52 -2.60 16.44
CA ILE A 253 1.18 -2.91 16.95
C ILE A 253 0.51 -3.98 16.10
N PHE A 254 0.55 -3.84 14.78
CA PHE A 254 -0.01 -4.81 13.84
C PHE A 254 0.73 -6.14 13.92
N ASP A 255 2.06 -6.09 13.90
CA ASP A 255 2.95 -7.24 14.01
C ASP A 255 2.67 -8.06 15.28
N LYS A 256 2.76 -7.44 16.47
CA LYS A 256 2.50 -8.11 17.75
C LYS A 256 1.11 -8.75 17.79
N GLN A 257 0.10 -8.10 17.21
CA GLN A 257 -1.26 -8.62 17.21
C GLN A 257 -1.40 -9.85 16.31
N VAL A 258 -0.89 -9.79 15.07
CA VAL A 258 -0.92 -10.92 14.13
C VAL A 258 -0.18 -12.12 14.71
N VAL A 259 1.04 -11.91 15.23
CA VAL A 259 1.84 -12.98 15.84
C VAL A 259 1.13 -13.60 17.03
N LYS A 260 0.58 -12.79 17.94
CA LYS A 260 -0.17 -13.28 19.10
C LYS A 260 -1.40 -14.08 18.68
N SER A 261 -2.13 -13.63 17.65
CA SER A 261 -3.29 -14.34 17.13
C SER A 261 -2.91 -15.69 16.53
N MET A 262 -1.86 -15.76 15.73
CA MET A 262 -1.41 -17.03 15.14
C MET A 262 -0.78 -17.99 16.17
N ASP A 263 -0.09 -17.47 17.19
CA ASP A 263 0.36 -18.27 18.33
C ASP A 263 -0.84 -18.87 19.09
N ASN A 264 -1.91 -18.10 19.28
CA ASN A 264 -3.15 -18.60 19.91
C ASN A 264 -3.86 -19.65 19.05
N CYS A 265 -3.91 -19.49 17.72
CA CYS A 265 -4.43 -20.53 16.83
C CYS A 265 -3.67 -21.84 17.00
N ARG A 266 -2.33 -21.79 17.07
CA ARG A 266 -1.51 -22.98 17.32
C ARG A 266 -1.74 -23.61 18.68
N LYS A 267 -2.00 -22.81 19.72
CA LYS A 267 -2.41 -23.35 21.03
C LYS A 267 -3.73 -24.11 20.94
N ILE A 268 -4.73 -23.54 20.26
CA ILE A 268 -6.02 -24.22 20.04
C ILE A 268 -5.81 -25.54 19.29
N LEU A 269 -5.01 -25.52 18.22
CA LEU A 269 -4.70 -26.72 17.43
C LEU A 269 -3.96 -27.77 18.26
N ASN A 270 -3.01 -27.37 19.12
CA ASN A 270 -2.32 -28.29 20.02
C ASN A 270 -3.30 -28.96 21.00
N THR A 271 -4.21 -28.19 21.59
CA THR A 271 -5.25 -28.73 22.49
C THR A 271 -6.24 -29.65 21.77
N ILE A 272 -6.52 -29.41 20.49
CA ILE A 272 -7.33 -30.33 19.66
C ILE A 272 -6.51 -31.58 19.35
N SER A 273 -5.26 -31.43 18.93
CA SER A 273 -4.42 -32.56 18.55
C SER A 273 -4.16 -33.52 19.70
N GLU A 274 -3.91 -33.02 20.92
CA GLU A 274 -3.74 -33.89 22.09
C GLU A 274 -5.00 -34.71 22.40
N ARG A 275 -6.20 -34.17 22.12
CA ARG A 275 -7.48 -34.85 22.38
C ARG A 275 -7.91 -35.79 21.27
N GLU A 276 -7.68 -35.39 20.01
CA GLU A 276 -8.26 -36.04 18.84
C GLU A 276 -7.26 -36.91 18.05
N TYR A 277 -5.96 -36.90 18.37
CA TYR A 277 -4.94 -37.61 17.57
C TYR A 277 -5.23 -39.11 17.38
N ASN A 278 -5.80 -39.77 18.40
CA ASN A 278 -6.17 -41.18 18.36
C ASN A 278 -7.61 -41.43 17.89
N LEU A 279 -8.39 -40.38 17.64
CA LEU A 279 -9.78 -40.48 17.23
C LEU A 279 -9.86 -40.34 15.70
N LEU A 280 -10.30 -41.39 15.02
CA LEU A 280 -10.37 -41.53 13.55
C LEU A 280 -11.20 -40.46 12.82
N HIS A 281 -11.87 -39.56 13.52
CA HIS A 281 -12.58 -38.44 12.90
C HIS A 281 -11.63 -37.27 12.70
N VAL A 282 -11.06 -37.19 11.49
CA VAL A 282 -10.39 -35.98 10.99
C VAL A 282 -11.46 -34.90 10.80
N SER A 283 -11.89 -34.28 11.89
CA SER A 283 -12.66 -33.05 11.83
C SER A 283 -11.78 -31.99 11.16
N ASP A 284 -12.38 -31.06 10.43
CA ASP A 284 -11.62 -29.98 9.81
C ASP A 284 -11.09 -29.03 10.90
N TRP A 285 -9.92 -29.35 11.46
CA TRP A 285 -9.30 -28.60 12.57
C TRP A 285 -9.10 -27.12 12.25
N ILE A 286 -9.04 -26.77 10.96
CA ILE A 286 -8.97 -25.37 10.52
C ILE A 286 -10.27 -24.64 10.85
N SER A 287 -11.44 -25.26 10.63
CA SER A 287 -12.74 -24.68 11.03
C SER A 287 -12.79 -24.27 12.51
N SER A 288 -12.15 -25.04 13.40
CA SER A 288 -12.10 -24.73 14.85
C SER A 288 -11.37 -23.42 15.16
N ILE A 289 -10.29 -23.09 14.44
CA ILE A 289 -9.57 -21.83 14.63
C ILE A 289 -10.19 -20.64 13.88
N GLU A 290 -11.04 -20.88 12.88
CA GLU A 290 -11.66 -19.81 12.09
C GLU A 290 -12.63 -18.96 12.92
N SER A 291 -13.38 -19.60 13.83
CA SER A 291 -14.30 -18.91 14.75
C SER A 291 -13.56 -17.86 15.60
N PHE A 292 -12.39 -18.24 16.14
CA PHE A 292 -11.49 -17.35 16.88
C PHE A 292 -10.93 -16.23 15.99
N LEU A 293 -10.43 -16.57 14.80
CA LEU A 293 -9.86 -15.58 13.87
C LEU A 293 -10.91 -14.57 13.38
N LEU A 294 -12.17 -14.98 13.21
CA LEU A 294 -13.30 -14.10 12.90
C LEU A 294 -13.53 -13.06 14.00
N GLN A 295 -13.46 -13.46 15.27
CA GLN A 295 -13.58 -12.54 16.41
C GLN A 295 -12.42 -11.55 16.45
N VAL A 296 -11.19 -12.04 16.30
CA VAL A 296 -9.97 -11.21 16.25
C VAL A 296 -10.05 -10.20 15.10
N SER A 297 -10.48 -10.63 13.91
CA SER A 297 -10.59 -9.77 12.72
C SER A 297 -11.52 -8.58 12.94
N LYS A 298 -12.65 -8.77 13.65
CA LYS A 298 -13.56 -7.67 14.02
C LYS A 298 -12.86 -6.61 14.89
N GLN A 299 -11.91 -7.01 15.73
CA GLN A 299 -11.12 -6.11 16.58
C GLN A 299 -10.01 -5.38 15.78
N HIS A 300 -9.34 -6.05 14.83
CA HIS A 300 -8.28 -5.46 14.00
C HIS A 300 -8.75 -4.21 13.21
N ILE A 301 -10.02 -4.16 12.79
CA ILE A 301 -10.59 -3.04 12.01
C ILE A 301 -10.51 -1.70 12.76
N LYS A 302 -10.43 -1.73 14.10
CA LYS A 302 -10.42 -0.52 14.93
C LYS A 302 -9.02 0.08 15.14
N LEU A 303 -7.97 -0.75 15.12
CA LEU A 303 -6.66 -0.39 15.65
C LEU A 303 -5.68 0.16 14.61
N PHE A 304 -5.74 -0.31 13.36
CA PHE A 304 -4.83 0.18 12.31
C PHE A 304 -5.55 1.10 11.33
N ARG A 305 -5.35 2.42 11.49
CA ARG A 305 -5.66 3.37 10.43
C ARG A 305 -4.38 3.64 9.67
N THR A 306 -4.28 3.11 8.44
CA THR A 306 -3.25 3.50 7.43
C THR A 306 -3.20 5.00 7.09
N THR A 307 -3.93 5.86 7.79
CA THR A 307 -3.64 7.29 7.75
C THR A 307 -2.21 7.45 8.26
N ASN A 308 -1.30 7.92 7.40
CA ASN A 308 0.01 8.41 7.81
C ASN A 308 -0.17 9.14 9.14
N ALA A 309 0.69 8.85 10.13
CA ALA A 309 0.70 9.62 11.35
C ALA A 309 0.80 11.10 10.94
N MET A 310 -0.32 11.82 11.04
CA MET A 310 -0.34 13.23 10.67
C MET A 310 0.59 13.89 11.66
N GLY A 311 1.58 14.63 11.15
CA GLY A 311 2.45 15.42 12.01
C GLY A 311 1.60 16.32 12.91
N TYR A 312 2.11 16.65 14.09
CA TYR A 312 1.39 17.45 15.07
C TYR A 312 0.80 18.73 14.47
N ILE A 313 1.59 19.48 13.69
CA ILE A 313 1.15 20.70 12.99
C ILE A 313 -0.03 20.45 12.04
N SER A 314 -0.03 19.34 11.29
CA SER A 314 -1.15 18.98 10.41
C SER A 314 -2.41 18.63 11.19
N LYS A 315 -2.26 17.94 12.31
CA LYS A 315 -3.36 17.63 13.22
C LYS A 315 -3.93 18.91 13.85
N LEU A 316 -3.06 19.82 14.28
CA LEU A 316 -3.42 21.12 14.83
C LEU A 316 -4.20 21.94 13.81
N LYS A 317 -3.70 22.08 12.57
CA LYS A 317 -4.42 22.75 11.47
C LYS A 317 -5.81 22.18 11.21
N VAL A 318 -5.94 20.85 11.19
CA VAL A 318 -7.24 20.19 10.97
C VAL A 318 -8.21 20.46 12.12
N ASN A 319 -7.73 20.44 13.36
CA ASN A 319 -8.54 20.68 14.54
C ASN A 319 -8.94 22.16 14.67
N LEU A 320 -8.02 23.09 14.41
CA LEU A 320 -8.30 24.53 14.32
C LEU A 320 -9.41 24.82 13.32
N ASN A 321 -9.29 24.31 12.09
CA ASN A 321 -10.34 24.52 11.09
C ASN A 321 -11.69 23.95 11.55
N LYS A 322 -11.71 22.78 12.19
CA LYS A 322 -12.96 22.21 12.72
C LYS A 322 -13.58 23.10 13.80
N TYR A 323 -12.76 23.65 14.69
CA TYR A 323 -13.20 24.54 15.76
C TYR A 323 -13.78 25.85 15.20
N ILE A 324 -13.03 26.52 14.32
CA ILE A 324 -13.48 27.75 13.63
C ILE A 324 -14.84 27.53 12.93
N ILE A 325 -15.01 26.37 12.27
CA ILE A 325 -16.27 26.04 11.58
C ILE A 325 -17.39 25.65 12.55
N SER A 326 -17.09 25.01 13.69
CA SER A 326 -18.12 24.60 14.65
C SER A 326 -18.69 25.79 15.41
N GLU A 327 -17.83 26.73 15.77
CA GLU A 327 -18.19 27.96 16.50
C GLU A 327 -18.62 29.10 15.56
N ASP A 328 -18.60 28.89 14.24
CA ASP A 328 -18.95 29.88 13.21
C ASP A 328 -18.19 31.21 13.37
N LEU A 329 -16.93 31.12 13.80
CA LEU A 329 -16.10 32.29 14.07
C LEU A 329 -15.78 33.01 12.76
N ASN A 330 -16.06 34.31 12.71
CA ASN A 330 -15.56 35.16 11.65
C ASN A 330 -14.07 35.45 11.91
N VAL A 331 -13.22 34.92 11.05
CA VAL A 331 -11.78 35.05 11.16
C VAL A 331 -11.30 35.85 9.95
N ASP A 332 -10.94 37.11 10.19
CA ASP A 332 -10.53 38.03 9.14
C ASP A 332 -9.16 37.62 8.56
N ILE A 333 -9.04 37.75 7.23
CA ILE A 333 -7.82 37.37 6.52
C ILE A 333 -6.79 38.49 6.68
N ARG A 334 -5.82 38.28 7.58
CA ARG A 334 -4.69 39.19 7.80
C ARG A 334 -3.52 38.89 6.86
N GLN A 335 -3.40 39.69 5.79
CA GLN A 335 -2.37 39.51 4.77
C GLN A 335 -0.96 39.84 5.29
N ASP A 336 -0.85 40.78 6.22
CA ASP A 336 0.36 41.16 6.95
C ASP A 336 0.96 39.98 7.71
N VAL A 337 0.15 39.27 8.50
CA VAL A 337 0.55 38.08 9.24
C VAL A 337 1.01 36.97 8.29
N SER A 338 0.25 36.75 7.22
CA SER A 338 0.55 35.74 6.21
C SER A 338 1.89 36.01 5.50
N ARG A 339 2.16 37.27 5.18
CA ARG A 339 3.40 37.71 4.52
C ARG A 339 4.60 37.58 5.47
N PHE A 340 4.47 38.06 6.71
CA PHE A 340 5.52 37.96 7.71
C PHE A 340 5.95 36.52 7.99
N LEU A 341 4.99 35.61 8.24
CA LEU A 341 5.29 34.20 8.47
C LEU A 341 5.97 33.55 7.27
N TRP A 342 5.53 33.90 6.06
CA TRP A 342 6.13 33.40 4.83
C TRP A 342 7.59 33.86 4.67
N GLU A 343 7.86 35.15 4.85
CA GLU A 343 9.21 35.72 4.76
C GLU A 343 10.17 35.09 5.79
N ILE A 344 9.71 34.81 7.01
CA ILE A 344 10.52 34.11 8.02
C ILE A 344 10.89 32.71 7.52
N THR A 345 9.92 31.95 6.99
CA THR A 345 10.21 30.59 6.48
C THR A 345 11.14 30.55 5.28
N GLN A 346 11.33 31.66 4.57
CA GLN A 346 12.31 31.76 3.50
C GLN A 346 13.73 32.01 4.01
N ARG A 347 13.89 32.57 5.22
CA ARG A 347 15.18 33.04 5.74
C ARG A 347 15.86 32.06 6.70
N THR A 348 15.12 31.10 7.26
CA THR A 348 15.67 30.15 8.23
C THR A 348 14.99 28.79 8.13
N THR A 349 15.74 27.75 8.49
CA THR A 349 15.23 26.38 8.69
C THR A 349 15.09 26.03 10.18
N ASP A 350 15.50 26.93 11.09
CA ASP A 350 15.41 26.70 12.53
C ASP A 350 13.96 26.81 13.00
N LYS A 351 13.46 25.72 13.57
CA LYS A 351 12.09 25.63 14.10
C LYS A 351 11.88 26.57 15.29
N ASN A 352 12.90 26.83 16.09
CA ASN A 352 12.76 27.71 17.26
C ASN A 352 12.42 29.14 16.84
N VAL A 353 13.02 29.61 15.75
CA VAL A 353 12.70 30.92 15.17
C VAL A 353 11.25 30.97 14.67
N PHE A 354 10.74 29.87 14.11
CA PHE A 354 9.34 29.80 13.70
C PHE A 354 8.37 29.91 14.89
N TYR A 355 8.66 29.25 16.00
CA TYR A 355 7.82 29.37 17.20
C TYR A 355 7.92 30.76 17.83
N TYR A 356 9.12 31.35 17.87
CA TYR A 356 9.31 32.72 18.35
C TYR A 356 8.55 33.75 17.51
N ALA A 357 8.39 33.52 16.20
CA ALA A 357 7.57 34.37 15.35
C ALA A 357 6.10 34.48 15.80
N LEU A 358 5.57 33.46 16.50
CA LEU A 358 4.23 33.52 17.08
C LEU A 358 4.16 34.52 18.24
N GLU A 359 5.20 34.57 19.09
CA GLU A 359 5.28 35.54 20.19
C GLU A 359 5.35 36.97 19.65
N VAL A 360 6.13 37.20 18.58
CA VAL A 360 6.22 38.50 17.89
C VAL A 360 4.88 38.94 17.30
N LEU A 361 4.06 37.98 16.84
CA LEU A 361 2.71 38.24 16.33
C LEU A 361 1.66 38.43 17.43
N GLY A 362 2.07 38.44 18.70
CA GLY A 362 1.23 38.73 19.86
C GLY A 362 0.60 37.50 20.52
N LEU A 363 0.98 36.27 20.15
CA LEU A 363 0.50 35.10 20.89
C LEU A 363 1.18 35.01 22.25
N GLU A 364 0.40 34.71 23.29
CA GLU A 364 0.92 34.47 24.63
C GLU A 364 1.97 33.36 24.65
N ARG A 365 3.06 33.59 25.38
CA ARG A 365 4.18 32.65 25.48
C ARG A 365 3.77 31.26 25.95
N GLU A 366 2.78 31.17 26.85
CA GLU A 366 2.24 29.89 27.31
C GLU A 366 1.62 29.08 26.15
N VAL A 367 0.88 29.74 25.26
CA VAL A 367 0.29 29.12 24.07
C VAL A 367 1.39 28.63 23.13
N VAL A 368 2.41 29.45 22.90
CA VAL A 368 3.53 29.10 22.01
C VAL A 368 4.28 27.88 22.55
N GLU A 369 4.57 27.83 23.85
CA GLU A 369 5.21 26.67 24.48
C GLU A 369 4.32 25.43 24.43
N LYS A 370 2.99 25.55 24.62
CA LYS A 370 2.07 24.42 24.43
C LYS A 370 2.08 23.89 23.00
N VAL A 371 2.16 24.78 22.00
CA VAL A 371 2.23 24.39 20.58
C VAL A 371 3.59 23.74 20.26
N LYS A 372 4.69 24.30 20.76
CA LYS A 372 6.06 23.80 20.59
C LYS A 372 6.25 22.42 21.21
N ASN A 373 5.70 22.19 22.41
CA ASN A 373 5.79 20.95 23.16
C ASN A 373 4.73 19.90 22.76
N GLU A 374 3.95 20.16 21.71
CA GLU A 374 2.91 19.27 21.20
C GLU A 374 1.76 18.92 22.17
N ILE A 375 1.50 19.79 23.15
CA ILE A 375 0.47 19.58 24.21
C ILE A 375 -0.78 20.45 24.04
N PHE A 376 -0.84 21.31 23.02
CA PHE A 376 -2.02 22.17 22.75
C PHE A 376 -3.29 21.32 22.51
N CYS A 377 -4.37 21.65 23.20
CA CYS A 377 -5.59 20.86 23.26
C CYS A 377 -6.86 21.66 22.92
N ALA A 378 -8.02 21.03 23.08
CA ALA A 378 -9.30 21.64 22.69
C ALA A 378 -9.75 22.78 23.62
N LEU A 379 -9.29 22.79 24.88
CA LEU A 379 -9.61 23.84 25.84
C LEU A 379 -8.87 25.14 25.47
N ASP A 380 -7.62 25.01 25.01
CA ASP A 380 -6.81 26.15 24.62
C ASP A 380 -7.43 26.94 23.45
N TYR A 381 -8.18 26.29 22.54
CA TYR A 381 -8.89 27.01 21.46
C TYR A 381 -9.88 28.06 21.97
N LYS A 382 -10.49 27.82 23.14
CA LYS A 382 -11.50 28.72 23.72
C LYS A 382 -10.90 29.97 24.35
N MET A 383 -9.61 29.91 24.69
CA MET A 383 -8.89 31.00 25.33
C MET A 383 -8.29 31.98 24.31
N LEU A 384 -8.30 31.60 23.02
CA LEU A 384 -7.71 32.40 21.95
C LEU A 384 -8.73 33.32 21.30
N SER A 385 -8.30 34.54 20.96
CA SER A 385 -9.09 35.44 20.15
C SER A 385 -9.22 34.92 18.71
N PRO A 386 -10.21 35.39 17.92
CA PRO A 386 -10.29 35.06 16.49
C PRO A 386 -9.00 35.39 15.72
N ASN A 387 -8.31 36.45 16.11
CA ASN A 387 -7.03 36.84 15.52
C ASN A 387 -5.91 35.85 15.84
N ASP A 388 -5.82 35.37 17.07
CA ASP A 388 -4.81 34.38 17.45
C ASP A 388 -5.06 33.03 16.77
N LEU A 389 -6.34 32.65 16.64
CA LEU A 389 -6.75 31.47 15.89
C LEU A 389 -6.38 31.59 14.40
N PHE A 390 -6.50 32.78 13.81
CA PHE A 390 -5.99 33.05 12.46
C PHE A 390 -4.48 32.86 12.38
N THR A 391 -3.74 33.52 13.25
CA THR A 391 -2.28 33.48 13.27
C THR A 391 -1.77 32.04 13.42
N LEU A 392 -2.35 31.27 14.34
CA LEU A 392 -1.97 29.88 14.53
C LEU A 392 -2.34 28.99 13.33
N LYS A 393 -3.48 29.25 12.68
CA LYS A 393 -3.88 28.56 11.45
C LYS A 393 -2.90 28.86 10.31
N GLU A 394 -2.51 30.12 10.13
CA GLU A 394 -1.56 30.55 9.10
C GLU A 394 -0.16 30.01 9.37
N PHE A 395 0.30 30.03 10.62
CA PHE A 395 1.54 29.37 11.03
C PHE A 395 1.55 27.90 10.63
N CYS A 396 0.49 27.14 10.97
CA CYS A 396 0.42 25.74 10.59
C CYS A 396 0.43 25.55 9.07
N ARG A 397 -0.24 26.44 8.30
CA ARG A 397 -0.24 26.40 6.84
C ARG A 397 1.15 26.62 6.28
N VAL A 398 1.85 27.67 6.72
CA VAL A 398 3.17 28.06 6.21
C VAL A 398 4.23 27.00 6.54
N ILE A 399 4.21 26.44 7.75
CA ILE A 399 5.13 25.35 8.14
C ILE A 399 4.90 24.08 7.32
N GLU A 400 3.64 23.73 7.01
CA GLU A 400 3.36 22.61 6.10
C GLU A 400 3.87 22.88 4.69
N LEU A 401 3.69 24.10 4.19
CA LEU A 401 4.15 24.50 2.86
C LEU A 401 5.67 24.43 2.77
N HIS A 402 6.39 24.96 3.75
CA HIS A 402 7.84 24.88 3.80
C HIS A 402 8.34 23.42 3.75
N LYS A 403 7.71 22.51 4.49
CA LYS A 403 8.12 21.09 4.50
C LYS A 403 7.84 20.35 3.18
N SER A 404 6.85 20.81 2.42
CA SER A 404 6.29 20.09 1.27
C SER A 404 6.54 20.75 -0.08
N THR A 405 7.27 21.87 -0.09
CA THR A 405 7.57 22.66 -1.28
C THR A 405 9.06 22.69 -1.54
N TYR A 406 9.48 22.26 -2.74
CA TYR A 406 10.87 22.30 -3.18
C TYR A 406 10.93 22.80 -4.61
N ASN A 407 11.92 23.63 -4.92
CA ASN A 407 12.21 24.08 -6.27
C ASN A 407 13.49 23.40 -6.78
N PHE A 408 13.43 22.87 -7.99
CA PHE A 408 14.54 22.19 -8.65
C PHE A 408 14.86 22.94 -9.94
N VAL A 409 16.09 23.42 -10.05
CA VAL A 409 16.59 24.00 -11.30
C VAL A 409 16.85 22.86 -12.29
N LEU A 410 16.29 22.99 -13.49
CA LEU A 410 16.46 22.01 -14.55
C LEU A 410 17.77 22.23 -15.31
N PRO A 411 18.39 21.17 -15.83
CA PRO A 411 19.51 21.29 -16.76
C PRO A 411 19.20 22.19 -17.96
N LYS A 412 20.22 22.92 -18.45
CA LYS A 412 20.10 23.90 -19.55
C LYS A 412 19.36 23.35 -20.78
N HIS A 413 19.63 22.12 -21.19
CA HIS A 413 18.98 21.51 -22.35
C HIS A 413 17.46 21.33 -22.20
N TYR A 414 16.93 21.23 -20.97
CA TYR A 414 15.48 21.24 -20.73
C TYR A 414 14.92 22.64 -20.77
N TYR A 415 15.62 23.62 -20.21
CA TYR A 415 15.26 25.04 -20.32
C TYR A 415 15.14 25.46 -21.79
N ASP A 416 16.17 25.18 -22.60
CA ASP A 416 16.18 25.53 -24.03
C ASP A 416 14.99 24.93 -24.77
N LYS A 417 14.66 23.66 -24.47
CA LYS A 417 13.49 22.98 -25.03
C LYS A 417 12.16 23.58 -24.57
N GLN A 418 12.04 23.95 -23.29
CA GLN A 418 10.85 24.63 -22.77
C GLN A 418 10.66 25.98 -23.46
N VAL A 419 11.72 26.77 -23.63
CA VAL A 419 11.69 28.04 -24.37
C VAL A 419 11.20 27.82 -25.81
N LEU A 420 11.78 26.85 -26.51
CA LEU A 420 11.37 26.52 -27.89
C LEU A 420 9.89 26.11 -27.96
N SER A 421 9.43 25.27 -27.03
CA SER A 421 8.03 24.83 -27.00
C SER A 421 7.06 25.96 -26.65
N LEU A 422 7.43 26.88 -25.77
CA LEU A 422 6.62 28.05 -25.45
C LEU A 422 6.52 29.01 -26.62
N LYS A 423 7.64 29.32 -27.28
CA LYS A 423 7.65 30.14 -28.52
C LYS A 423 6.77 29.56 -29.63
N LYS A 424 6.71 28.22 -29.73
CA LYS A 424 5.80 27.53 -30.67
C LYS A 424 4.33 27.64 -30.27
N ARG A 425 4.03 27.77 -28.98
CA ARG A 425 2.66 27.78 -28.44
C ARG A 425 2.08 29.18 -28.40
N GLU A 426 2.89 30.17 -28.06
CA GLU A 426 2.48 31.56 -27.88
C GLU A 426 3.32 32.43 -28.82
N ASN A 427 2.68 33.06 -29.81
CA ASN A 427 3.34 33.83 -30.88
C ASN A 427 4.08 35.11 -30.38
N LYS A 428 4.21 35.33 -29.07
CA LYS A 428 4.93 36.46 -28.45
C LYS A 428 5.59 36.04 -27.12
N ASN A 429 6.62 36.78 -26.72
CA ASN A 429 7.38 36.64 -25.46
C ASN A 429 6.44 36.71 -24.23
N ASN A 430 5.90 35.57 -23.80
CA ASN A 430 5.08 35.50 -22.60
C ASN A 430 5.60 34.42 -21.64
N GLN A 431 5.42 34.74 -20.37
CA GLN A 431 5.92 34.02 -19.20
C GLN A 431 5.17 32.71 -19.02
N ALA A 432 5.87 31.68 -18.55
CA ALA A 432 5.29 30.36 -18.32
C ALA A 432 4.61 30.28 -16.95
N ILE A 433 3.54 31.06 -16.79
CA ILE A 433 2.91 31.28 -15.48
C ILE A 433 1.98 30.11 -15.11
N GLY A 434 2.34 29.39 -14.06
CA GLY A 434 1.45 28.54 -13.28
C GLY A 434 0.84 29.32 -12.11
N TYR A 435 -0.29 28.84 -11.59
CA TYR A 435 -0.95 29.47 -10.44
C TYR A 435 -1.05 28.48 -9.28
N ILE A 436 -0.82 28.90 -8.03
CA ILE A 436 -1.06 28.07 -6.84
C ILE A 436 -2.15 28.68 -5.97
N CYS A 437 -3.07 27.83 -5.52
CA CYS A 437 -4.01 28.17 -4.47
C CYS A 437 -3.52 27.58 -3.14
N PHE A 438 -3.00 28.43 -2.25
CA PHE A 438 -2.53 28.02 -0.93
C PHE A 438 -3.64 27.65 0.06
N ILE A 439 -4.90 28.01 -0.23
CA ILE A 439 -6.05 27.60 0.59
C ILE A 439 -6.40 26.14 0.33
N CYS A 440 -6.56 25.75 -0.93
CA CYS A 440 -6.87 24.36 -1.29
C CYS A 440 -5.64 23.48 -1.49
N ASN A 441 -4.43 24.05 -1.32
CA ASN A 441 -3.16 23.36 -1.47
C ASN A 441 -3.05 22.65 -2.83
N ASP A 442 -3.52 23.31 -3.88
CA ASP A 442 -3.54 22.72 -5.23
C ASP A 442 -3.16 23.74 -6.29
N ILE A 443 -2.55 23.23 -7.35
CA ILE A 443 -2.06 24.04 -8.46
C ILE A 443 -3.18 24.22 -9.48
N LYS A 444 -3.25 25.41 -10.05
CA LYS A 444 -4.22 25.88 -11.03
C LYS A 444 -3.44 26.31 -12.26
N PHE A 445 -4.03 26.07 -13.42
CA PHE A 445 -3.44 26.47 -14.70
C PHE A 445 -4.55 27.06 -15.55
N PHE A 446 -4.19 28.02 -16.42
CA PHE A 446 -5.09 28.42 -17.48
C PHE A 446 -5.30 27.28 -18.46
N LEU A 447 -6.55 27.09 -18.84
CA LEU A 447 -6.89 26.26 -20.00
C LEU A 447 -6.68 27.12 -21.24
N THR A 448 -5.52 27.03 -21.90
CA THR A 448 -5.42 27.58 -23.26
C THR A 448 -6.30 26.74 -24.18
N LYS A 449 -7.35 27.34 -24.73
CA LYS A 449 -7.99 26.84 -25.94
C LYS A 449 -7.48 27.63 -27.12
N LEU A 450 -7.07 26.93 -28.16
CA LEU A 450 -7.32 27.33 -29.54
C LEU A 450 -8.29 26.29 -30.10
N SER A 451 -9.56 26.63 -30.21
CA SER A 451 -10.52 25.85 -31.00
C SER A 451 -11.67 26.74 -31.44
N ASP A 452 -11.86 26.88 -32.75
CA ASP A 452 -12.97 27.61 -33.38
C ASP A 452 -14.32 26.87 -33.33
N SER A 453 -14.42 25.77 -32.58
CA SER A 453 -15.68 25.03 -32.44
C SER A 453 -16.37 25.34 -31.11
N SER A 454 -17.58 25.89 -31.18
CA SER A 454 -18.48 26.28 -30.08
C SER A 454 -19.01 25.15 -29.19
N ARG A 455 -18.41 23.94 -29.23
CA ARG A 455 -18.78 22.84 -28.33
C ARG A 455 -17.66 22.50 -27.36
N HIS A 456 -17.86 22.89 -26.11
CA HIS A 456 -17.03 22.59 -24.95
C HIS A 456 -16.82 21.08 -24.74
N SER A 457 -15.85 20.49 -25.42
CA SER A 457 -15.38 19.13 -25.10
C SER A 457 -14.14 19.20 -24.20
N ASN A 458 -14.34 18.67 -22.99
CA ASN A 458 -13.38 18.51 -21.92
C ASN A 458 -12.22 17.58 -22.33
N LYS A 459 -11.16 18.12 -22.94
CA LYS A 459 -9.89 17.39 -23.03
C LYS A 459 -8.97 17.80 -21.88
N LEU A 460 -9.01 16.96 -20.85
CA LEU A 460 -8.18 16.88 -19.64
C LEU A 460 -8.41 17.93 -18.53
N ALA A 461 -9.52 17.77 -17.81
CA ALA A 461 -9.56 17.95 -16.36
C ALA A 461 -10.75 17.17 -15.78
N ARG A 462 -10.53 15.95 -15.27
CA ARG A 462 -11.41 15.42 -14.23
C ARG A 462 -11.05 16.14 -12.92
N GLY A 463 -11.69 17.28 -12.66
CA GLY A 463 -11.49 18.03 -11.41
C GLY A 463 -11.96 19.49 -11.48
N SER A 464 -12.53 19.97 -10.39
CA SER A 464 -13.07 21.30 -10.11
C SER A 464 -12.02 22.43 -10.05
N LEU A 465 -10.98 22.37 -10.88
CA LEU A 465 -9.78 23.20 -10.79
C LEU A 465 -9.75 24.22 -11.95
N ARG A 466 -10.27 25.42 -11.72
CA ARG A 466 -10.23 26.53 -12.69
C ARG A 466 -9.60 27.76 -12.04
N VAL A 467 -8.80 28.49 -12.81
CA VAL A 467 -8.48 29.89 -12.52
C VAL A 467 -9.69 30.72 -12.96
N VAL A 468 -10.15 31.65 -12.13
CA VAL A 468 -11.27 32.56 -12.41
C VAL A 468 -10.76 33.98 -12.20
N VAL A 469 -11.24 34.92 -13.01
CA VAL A 469 -10.95 36.34 -12.83
C VAL A 469 -11.93 36.88 -11.79
N ASP A 470 -11.42 37.60 -10.80
CA ASP A 470 -12.25 38.36 -9.86
C ASP A 470 -12.84 39.56 -10.59
N ASN A 471 -14.17 39.63 -10.65
CA ASN A 471 -14.92 40.67 -11.36
C ASN A 471 -15.40 41.79 -10.42
N ASP A 472 -14.85 41.88 -9.20
CA ASP A 472 -15.14 42.98 -8.30
C ASP A 472 -14.72 44.31 -8.95
N ILE A 473 -15.66 45.27 -9.01
CA ILE A 473 -15.52 46.58 -9.66
C ILE A 473 -14.30 47.34 -9.10
N SER A 474 -13.99 47.14 -7.80
CA SER A 474 -12.81 47.70 -7.15
C SER A 474 -11.48 47.24 -7.77
N CYS A 475 -11.41 46.02 -8.31
CA CYS A 475 -10.21 45.46 -8.93
C CYS A 475 -10.04 45.89 -10.40
N CYS A 476 -11.13 46.29 -11.07
CA CYS A 476 -11.12 46.75 -12.46
C CYS A 476 -10.53 48.16 -12.62
N HIS A 477 -10.64 49.02 -11.59
CA HIS A 477 -10.13 50.39 -11.65
C HIS A 477 -8.61 50.50 -11.48
N GLU A 478 -7.95 49.48 -10.93
CA GLU A 478 -6.50 49.47 -10.67
C GLU A 478 -5.67 48.79 -11.78
N ASN A 479 -6.27 48.37 -12.90
CA ASN A 479 -5.63 47.53 -13.94
C ASN A 479 -5.00 46.21 -13.42
N ASN A 480 -5.28 45.82 -12.17
CA ASN A 480 -4.75 44.62 -11.54
C ASN A 480 -5.81 43.52 -11.50
N LEU A 481 -5.92 42.78 -12.59
CA LEU A 481 -6.77 41.58 -12.65
C LEU A 481 -6.33 40.57 -11.59
N LYS A 482 -7.18 40.32 -10.59
CA LYS A 482 -6.91 39.30 -9.55
C LYS A 482 -7.43 37.95 -10.03
N PHE A 483 -6.55 36.96 -10.06
CA PHE A 483 -6.92 35.58 -10.35
C PHE A 483 -7.24 34.82 -9.08
N VAL A 484 -8.36 34.12 -9.04
CA VAL A 484 -8.86 33.39 -7.85
C VAL A 484 -9.19 31.93 -8.19
N CYS A 485 -9.31 31.10 -7.16
CA CYS A 485 -9.59 29.68 -7.33
C CYS A 485 -11.08 29.42 -7.57
N GLY A 486 -11.45 28.95 -8.76
CA GLY A 486 -12.82 28.60 -9.16
C GLY A 486 -13.37 27.31 -8.54
N LYS A 487 -12.91 26.91 -7.36
CA LYS A 487 -13.36 25.71 -6.66
C LYS A 487 -14.79 25.92 -6.16
N LYS A 488 -15.78 25.54 -6.99
CA LYS A 488 -17.19 25.52 -6.60
C LYS A 488 -17.45 24.45 -5.53
N PRO A 489 -18.35 24.69 -4.57
CA PRO A 489 -18.80 23.64 -3.68
C PRO A 489 -19.53 22.59 -4.52
N GLU A 490 -18.98 21.38 -4.62
CA GLU A 490 -19.66 20.26 -5.27
C GLU A 490 -20.99 20.01 -4.57
N ARG A 491 -22.10 20.33 -5.25
CA ARG A 491 -23.43 19.95 -4.79
C ARG A 491 -23.48 18.43 -4.75
N HIS A 492 -23.77 17.84 -3.59
CA HIS A 492 -24.09 16.42 -3.53
C HIS A 492 -25.23 16.14 -4.51
N VAL A 493 -24.95 15.29 -5.50
CA VAL A 493 -25.96 14.77 -6.43
C VAL A 493 -27.16 14.28 -5.61
N LYS A 494 -28.37 14.65 -6.06
CA LYS A 494 -29.67 14.45 -5.40
C LYS A 494 -29.92 12.99 -4.93
N ASN A 495 -29.13 12.02 -5.39
CA ASN A 495 -29.29 10.58 -5.13
C ASN A 495 -28.92 10.10 -3.71
N SER A 496 -28.31 10.95 -2.86
CA SER A 496 -28.01 10.59 -1.46
C SER A 496 -29.15 10.85 -0.47
N LYS A 497 -30.25 11.50 -0.89
CA LYS A 497 -31.33 11.94 0.00
C LYS A 497 -32.16 10.79 0.61
N LYS A 498 -32.20 9.59 0.00
CA LYS A 498 -33.03 8.48 0.48
C LYS A 498 -32.43 7.66 1.63
N LYS A 499 -31.10 7.67 1.84
CA LYS A 499 -30.45 6.66 2.70
C LYS A 499 -30.22 7.07 4.18
N TRP A 500 -30.50 8.32 4.55
CA TRP A 500 -30.04 8.88 5.84
C TRP A 500 -31.13 9.60 6.66
N LYS A 501 -32.42 9.48 6.30
CA LYS A 501 -33.50 10.23 6.97
C LYS A 501 -33.61 9.97 8.48
N ASN A 502 -33.15 8.81 8.97
CA ASN A 502 -33.42 8.40 10.35
C ASN A 502 -32.19 8.48 11.29
N ASP A 503 -31.00 8.83 10.80
CA ASP A 503 -29.80 8.95 11.64
C ASP A 503 -29.41 10.41 11.85
N LYS A 504 -29.84 10.99 12.99
CA LYS A 504 -29.50 12.36 13.40
C LYS A 504 -27.99 12.60 13.41
N LYS A 505 -27.17 11.63 13.87
CA LYS A 505 -25.70 11.77 13.95
C LYS A 505 -25.08 11.85 12.55
N ALA A 506 -25.61 11.09 11.61
CA ALA A 506 -25.15 11.16 10.23
C ALA A 506 -25.51 12.47 9.54
N LEU A 507 -26.71 13.01 9.82
CA LEU A 507 -27.16 14.30 9.30
C LEU A 507 -26.24 15.43 9.80
N THR A 508 -25.94 15.48 11.11
CA THR A 508 -25.03 16.48 11.68
C THR A 508 -23.63 16.39 11.08
N ARG A 509 -23.09 15.17 10.91
CA ARG A 509 -21.78 14.97 10.25
C ARG A 509 -21.77 15.44 8.79
N LYS A 510 -22.88 15.27 8.08
CA LYS A 510 -23.03 15.73 6.70
C LYS A 510 -23.06 17.26 6.63
N LEU A 511 -23.87 17.90 7.47
CA LEU A 511 -23.97 19.36 7.56
C LEU A 511 -22.62 19.98 7.90
N LEU A 512 -21.88 19.41 8.87
CA LEU A 512 -20.54 19.89 9.23
C LEU A 512 -19.54 19.78 8.07
N LYS A 513 -19.59 18.68 7.29
CA LYS A 513 -18.76 18.53 6.07
C LYS A 513 -19.16 19.49 4.95
N GLU A 514 -20.44 19.85 4.86
CA GLU A 514 -20.92 20.86 3.90
C GLU A 514 -20.48 22.25 4.32
N LYS A 515 -20.65 22.63 5.59
CA LYS A 515 -20.11 23.88 6.17
C LYS A 515 -18.61 23.99 5.92
N GLN A 516 -17.83 22.95 6.20
CA GLN A 516 -16.38 22.93 5.98
C GLN A 516 -15.98 23.14 4.52
N ARG A 517 -16.72 22.51 3.58
CA ARG A 517 -16.46 22.69 2.14
C ARG A 517 -16.82 24.09 1.67
N ASN A 518 -17.95 24.62 2.13
CA ASN A 518 -18.40 25.97 1.78
C ASN A 518 -17.43 27.03 2.30
N PHE A 519 -16.98 26.88 3.55
CA PHE A 519 -15.97 27.76 4.16
C PHE A 519 -14.67 27.77 3.35
N LEU A 520 -14.12 26.59 3.02
CA LEU A 520 -12.91 26.49 2.20
C LEU A 520 -13.10 27.06 0.79
N SER A 521 -14.29 26.88 0.20
CA SER A 521 -14.63 27.43 -1.13
C SER A 521 -14.69 28.95 -1.10
N LYS A 522 -15.32 29.55 -0.07
CA LYS A 522 -15.33 31.00 0.15
C LYS A 522 -13.90 31.55 0.28
N GLN A 523 -13.08 30.94 1.12
CA GLN A 523 -11.67 31.36 1.27
C GLN A 523 -10.87 31.23 -0.03
N CYS A 524 -11.09 30.16 -0.82
CA CYS A 524 -10.44 29.99 -2.11
C CYS A 524 -10.79 31.09 -3.13
N ILE A 525 -12.01 31.63 -3.06
CA ILE A 525 -12.48 32.70 -3.94
C ILE A 525 -11.93 34.06 -3.47
N GLN A 526 -11.87 34.28 -2.15
CA GLN A 526 -11.36 35.53 -1.57
C GLN A 526 -9.84 35.67 -1.60
N THR A 527 -9.12 34.56 -1.78
CA THR A 527 -7.65 34.56 -1.77
C THR A 527 -7.12 34.56 -3.21
N PRO A 528 -6.33 35.58 -3.61
CA PRO A 528 -5.71 35.59 -4.92
C PRO A 528 -4.75 34.40 -5.08
N LEU A 529 -4.68 33.88 -6.29
CA LEU A 529 -3.74 32.84 -6.68
C LEU A 529 -2.34 33.43 -6.79
N GLN A 530 -1.35 32.66 -6.35
CA GLN A 530 0.04 33.05 -6.50
C GLN A 530 0.59 32.59 -7.84
N GLU A 531 1.18 33.52 -8.57
CA GLU A 531 1.89 33.24 -9.83
C GLU A 531 3.23 32.56 -9.57
N ILE A 532 3.57 31.64 -10.47
CA ILE A 532 4.79 30.86 -10.40
C ILE A 532 5.36 30.70 -11.80
N ASP A 533 6.61 31.11 -11.95
CA ASP A 533 7.38 30.81 -13.15
C ASP A 533 7.91 29.37 -13.08
N LEU A 534 7.56 28.57 -14.09
CA LEU A 534 8.00 27.19 -14.23
C LEU A 534 9.09 27.04 -15.32
N LEU A 535 9.50 28.12 -15.97
CA LEU A 535 10.52 28.08 -17.00
C LEU A 535 11.87 27.71 -16.39
N GLY A 536 12.48 26.62 -16.84
CA GLY A 536 13.74 26.11 -16.29
C GLY A 536 13.62 25.48 -14.91
N HIS A 537 12.41 25.29 -14.39
CA HIS A 537 12.20 24.84 -13.02
C HIS A 537 11.23 23.65 -12.96
N ALA A 538 11.44 22.77 -11.99
CA ALA A 538 10.47 21.80 -11.53
C ALA A 538 10.17 22.06 -10.06
N ILE A 539 8.89 22.06 -9.70
CA ILE A 539 8.43 22.38 -8.35
C ILE A 539 7.76 21.14 -7.78
N GLN A 540 8.28 20.65 -6.66
CA GLN A 540 7.54 19.72 -5.83
C GLN A 540 6.62 20.52 -4.91
N PHE A 541 5.33 20.20 -4.93
CA PHE A 541 4.31 20.82 -4.09
C PHE A 541 3.31 19.75 -3.64
N ASN A 542 3.19 19.53 -2.32
CA ASN A 542 2.33 18.48 -1.75
C ASN A 542 2.55 17.09 -2.37
N ASN A 543 3.81 16.68 -2.53
CA ASN A 543 4.24 15.41 -3.14
C ASN A 543 3.87 15.24 -4.61
N LYS A 544 3.48 16.31 -5.30
CA LYS A 544 3.37 16.34 -6.76
C LYS A 544 4.58 17.10 -7.29
N MET A 545 5.27 16.56 -8.29
CA MET A 545 6.29 17.28 -9.05
C MET A 545 5.64 17.90 -10.28
N ILE A 546 5.83 19.19 -10.50
CA ILE A 546 5.24 19.96 -11.60
C ILE A 546 6.34 20.67 -12.38
N MET A 547 6.23 20.68 -13.70
CA MET A 547 7.11 21.42 -14.58
C MET A 547 6.46 21.68 -15.93
N LEU A 548 7.12 22.46 -16.80
CA LEU A 548 6.70 22.61 -18.18
C LEU A 548 7.14 21.41 -19.02
N CYS A 549 6.21 20.96 -19.87
CA CYS A 549 6.46 19.98 -20.92
C CYS A 549 7.46 20.54 -21.93
N SER A 550 8.59 19.84 -22.11
CA SER A 550 9.63 20.21 -23.07
C SER A 550 9.24 19.96 -24.53
N SER A 551 8.05 19.41 -24.80
CA SER A 551 7.52 19.20 -26.15
C SER A 551 6.51 20.28 -26.56
N CYS A 552 5.63 20.70 -25.65
CA CYS A 552 4.50 21.58 -25.98
C CYS A 552 4.32 22.78 -25.04
N GLY A 553 5.19 22.98 -24.06
CA GLY A 553 5.14 24.13 -23.15
C GLY A 553 3.96 24.13 -22.18
N ASN A 554 3.14 23.08 -22.14
CA ASN A 554 2.07 22.93 -21.15
C ASN A 554 2.63 22.56 -19.79
N VAL A 555 2.04 23.09 -18.73
CA VAL A 555 2.35 22.60 -17.39
C VAL A 555 1.87 21.15 -17.24
N CYS A 556 2.72 20.30 -16.68
CA CYS A 556 2.43 18.88 -16.45
C CYS A 556 2.96 18.40 -15.10
N MET A 557 2.31 17.37 -14.57
CA MET A 557 2.84 16.61 -13.44
C MET A 557 3.85 15.60 -13.95
N LEU A 558 5.04 15.57 -13.34
CA LEU A 558 6.05 14.57 -13.63
C LEU A 558 5.64 13.24 -12.98
N ASP A 559 5.66 12.18 -13.78
CA ASP A 559 5.30 10.82 -13.40
C ASP A 559 6.41 9.87 -13.91
N PRO A 560 6.65 8.70 -13.29
CA PRO A 560 7.70 7.78 -13.76
C PRO A 560 7.58 7.37 -15.24
N GLU A 561 6.37 7.41 -15.81
CA GLU A 561 6.16 7.12 -17.23
C GLU A 561 6.32 8.34 -18.15
N SER A 562 6.64 9.54 -17.64
CA SER A 562 6.80 10.75 -18.45
C SER A 562 7.92 10.63 -19.50
N PHE A 563 8.84 9.68 -19.34
CA PHE A 563 9.92 9.37 -20.30
C PHE A 563 9.59 8.22 -21.28
N LYS A 564 8.40 7.61 -21.17
CA LYS A 564 8.07 6.41 -21.95
C LYS A 564 7.99 6.66 -23.46
N TYR A 565 7.62 7.88 -23.86
CA TYR A 565 7.34 8.23 -25.26
C TYR A 565 8.40 9.15 -25.89
N SER A 566 9.37 9.63 -25.11
CA SER A 566 10.39 10.58 -25.57
C SER A 566 11.57 10.60 -24.60
N VAL A 567 12.75 10.89 -25.12
CA VAL A 567 13.96 11.20 -24.32
C VAL A 567 13.75 12.49 -23.50
N ASN A 568 12.80 13.34 -23.92
CA ASN A 568 12.44 14.57 -23.22
C ASN A 568 11.22 14.37 -22.31
N ILE A 569 11.22 15.08 -21.19
CA ILE A 569 10.08 15.16 -20.29
C ILE A 569 8.89 15.77 -21.03
N ASN A 570 7.77 15.05 -21.04
CA ASN A 570 6.57 15.46 -21.74
C ASN A 570 5.30 15.24 -20.90
N CYS A 571 4.24 15.96 -21.26
CA CYS A 571 2.95 15.90 -20.58
C CYS A 571 2.11 14.64 -20.91
N LYS A 572 2.65 13.70 -21.69
CA LYS A 572 1.95 12.60 -22.38
C LYS A 572 0.94 13.08 -23.43
N VAL A 573 0.11 14.09 -23.13
CA VAL A 573 -0.97 14.60 -24.01
C VAL A 573 -0.47 15.00 -25.39
N CYS A 574 0.69 15.66 -25.45
CA CYS A 574 1.32 16.06 -26.71
C CYS A 574 1.74 14.87 -27.59
N HIS A 575 1.78 13.66 -27.05
CA HIS A 575 2.09 12.42 -27.75
C HIS A 575 0.87 11.47 -27.87
N VAL A 576 -0.30 11.81 -27.29
CA VAL A 576 -1.50 10.94 -27.31
C VAL A 576 -2.14 10.86 -28.70
N SER A 577 -1.69 11.63 -29.69
CA SER A 577 -2.07 11.37 -31.08
C SER A 577 -0.94 11.79 -32.01
N PRO A 578 -0.20 10.84 -32.64
CA PRO A 578 0.54 11.20 -33.83
C PRO A 578 -0.44 11.90 -34.79
N ARG A 579 -0.08 13.11 -35.20
CA ARG A 579 -0.77 13.75 -36.31
C ARG A 579 -0.33 13.00 -37.54
N ASP A 580 -1.25 12.29 -38.16
CA ASP A 580 -1.02 11.63 -39.43
C ASP A 580 -1.82 12.39 -40.50
N ILE A 581 -1.39 12.31 -41.74
CA ILE A 581 -2.13 12.82 -42.89
C ILE A 581 -3.27 11.84 -43.16
N CYS A 582 -4.51 12.30 -43.04
CA CYS A 582 -5.67 11.46 -43.34
C CYS A 582 -5.63 11.00 -44.80
N ILE A 583 -5.64 9.69 -45.05
CA ILE A 583 -5.55 9.13 -46.40
C ILE A 583 -6.69 9.56 -47.33
N LYS A 584 -7.84 9.95 -46.78
CA LYS A 584 -9.02 10.34 -47.56
C LYS A 584 -9.08 11.84 -47.86
N CYS A 585 -8.73 12.70 -46.92
CA CYS A 585 -8.90 14.15 -47.07
C CYS A 585 -7.60 14.95 -46.97
N ASN A 586 -6.45 14.27 -46.82
CA ASN A 586 -5.11 14.85 -46.72
C ASN A 586 -4.93 15.92 -45.63
N THR A 587 -5.86 16.02 -44.68
CA THR A 587 -5.72 16.93 -43.53
C THR A 587 -4.81 16.30 -42.48
N GLU A 588 -3.85 17.09 -41.98
CA GLU A 588 -2.99 16.69 -40.88
C GLU A 588 -3.77 16.79 -39.56
N THR A 589 -4.15 15.63 -39.00
CA THR A 589 -4.98 15.58 -37.81
C THR A 589 -4.82 14.27 -37.06
N THR A 590 -5.51 14.12 -35.93
CA THR A 590 -5.54 12.86 -35.19
C THR A 590 -6.33 11.82 -35.98
N CYS A 591 -5.65 10.76 -36.42
CA CYS A 591 -6.23 9.72 -37.28
C CYS A 591 -6.38 8.38 -36.56
N ASN A 592 -7.43 7.64 -36.89
CA ASN A 592 -7.56 6.21 -36.55
C ASN A 592 -6.85 5.37 -37.62
N LYS A 593 -6.29 4.21 -37.22
CA LYS A 593 -5.74 3.25 -38.19
C LYS A 593 -6.86 2.35 -38.72
N ILE A 594 -7.20 2.50 -39.99
CA ILE A 594 -8.18 1.65 -40.68
C ILE A 594 -7.46 0.62 -41.57
N LEU A 595 -8.09 -0.53 -41.79
CA LEU A 595 -7.61 -1.52 -42.77
C LEU A 595 -8.03 -1.08 -44.17
N VAL A 596 -7.07 -1.05 -45.10
CA VAL A 596 -7.25 -0.66 -46.50
C VAL A 596 -6.58 -1.70 -47.40
N TYR A 597 -7.17 -1.98 -48.55
CA TYR A 597 -6.63 -2.95 -49.51
C TYR A 597 -5.73 -2.24 -50.53
N ASN A 598 -4.47 -2.66 -50.63
CA ASN A 598 -3.54 -2.11 -51.62
C ASN A 598 -3.63 -2.96 -52.90
N GLN A 599 -4.17 -2.41 -54.00
CA GLN A 599 -4.26 -3.15 -55.26
C GLN A 599 -2.91 -3.58 -55.81
N ARG A 600 -1.87 -2.76 -55.64
CA ARG A 600 -0.51 -3.03 -56.14
C ARG A 600 0.25 -4.10 -55.36
N ARG A 601 -0.07 -4.28 -54.07
CA ARG A 601 0.58 -5.26 -53.19
C ARG A 601 -0.32 -6.41 -52.75
N THR A 602 -1.54 -6.47 -53.29
CA THR A 602 -2.61 -7.46 -53.02
C THR A 602 -2.73 -7.87 -51.54
N LYS A 603 -2.53 -6.90 -50.63
CA LYS A 603 -2.54 -7.12 -49.17
C LYS A 603 -3.27 -6.00 -48.45
N PHE A 604 -3.94 -6.36 -47.36
CA PHE A 604 -4.49 -5.40 -46.43
C PHE A 604 -3.38 -4.72 -45.63
N HIS A 605 -3.41 -3.39 -45.57
CA HIS A 605 -2.49 -2.57 -44.80
C HIS A 605 -3.28 -1.63 -43.89
N LYS A 606 -2.62 -1.07 -42.88
CA LYS A 606 -3.23 -0.06 -41.99
C LYS A 606 -2.88 1.33 -42.50
N ALA A 607 -3.89 2.17 -42.72
CA ALA A 607 -3.71 3.57 -43.11
C ALA A 607 -4.38 4.52 -42.10
N PRO A 608 -3.82 5.73 -41.90
CA PRO A 608 -4.41 6.75 -41.04
C PRO A 608 -5.62 7.41 -41.71
N MET A 609 -6.76 7.48 -41.02
CA MET A 609 -7.95 8.20 -41.46
C MET A 609 -8.56 9.02 -40.33
N CYS A 610 -8.90 10.29 -40.57
CA CYS A 610 -9.44 11.19 -39.54
C CYS A 610 -10.85 10.78 -39.10
N ASN A 611 -11.25 11.16 -37.88
CA ASN A 611 -12.54 10.79 -37.31
C ASN A 611 -13.75 11.17 -38.19
N ASN A 612 -13.72 12.33 -38.85
CA ASN A 612 -14.81 12.73 -39.76
C ASN A 612 -14.90 11.76 -40.95
N CYS A 613 -13.77 11.39 -41.54
CA CYS A 613 -13.73 10.40 -42.61
C CYS A 613 -14.07 8.99 -42.10
N THR A 614 -13.63 8.58 -40.91
CA THR A 614 -13.94 7.29 -40.30
C THR A 614 -15.43 7.12 -40.00
N ASN A 615 -16.10 8.17 -39.51
CA ASN A 615 -17.54 8.11 -39.23
C ASN A 615 -18.37 7.93 -40.51
N VAL A 616 -17.94 8.57 -41.61
CA VAL A 616 -18.55 8.36 -42.94
C VAL A 616 -18.24 6.94 -43.47
N TYR A 617 -17.04 6.41 -43.20
CA TYR A 617 -16.63 5.05 -43.58
C TYR A 617 -17.35 3.95 -42.82
N ALA A 618 -17.63 4.14 -41.53
CA ALA A 618 -18.43 3.20 -40.75
C ALA A 618 -19.86 3.04 -41.29
N GLN A 619 -20.31 3.98 -42.14
CA GLN A 619 -21.65 4.00 -42.73
C GLN A 619 -21.68 3.58 -44.21
N LYS A 620 -20.55 3.53 -44.93
CA LYS A 620 -20.48 3.18 -46.36
C LYS A 620 -19.20 2.39 -46.67
N GLN A 621 -19.36 1.27 -47.38
CA GLN A 621 -18.40 0.21 -47.80
C GLN A 621 -16.92 0.61 -48.08
N PRO A 622 -15.98 -0.36 -48.06
CA PRO A 622 -14.53 -0.09 -48.07
C PRO A 622 -14.01 0.69 -49.29
N VAL A 623 -13.07 1.59 -49.04
CA VAL A 623 -12.35 2.37 -50.06
C VAL A 623 -11.27 1.51 -50.70
N VAL A 624 -11.31 1.41 -52.02
CA VAL A 624 -10.24 0.86 -52.86
C VAL A 624 -9.28 2.01 -53.19
N ILE A 625 -8.00 1.85 -52.87
CA ILE A 625 -6.94 2.84 -53.16
C ILE A 625 -6.30 2.51 -54.51
#